data_AF-A0A9D2GJ48-F1
#
_entry.id   AF-A0A9D2GJ48-F1
#
_cell.length_a   1.000
_cell.length_b   1.000
_cell.length_c   1.000
_cell.angle_alpha   90.00
_cell.angle_beta   90.00
_cell.angle_gamma   90.00
#
_symmetry.space_group_name_H-M   'P 1'
#
loop_
_entity.id
_entity.type
_entity.pdbx_description
1 polymer ?
#
loop_
_entity_poly.entity_id
_entity_poly.type
_entity_poly.pdbx_seq_one_letter_code
_entity_poly.pdbx_strand_id
1 'polypeptide(L)'
;MKRVKLVVAYDGTNYCGWQLQPNGITIEEVLNQALSDLLREPVSVIGASRTDSGVHSLGNVAVFDTENRMPADKICLALNQRLPEDIRVQSSEEVPLSWHPRKQNCVKTYEYKILNRRINMPTLRLYTHFCYYSLDVEKMMEAAAYLVGEHDFRSFCTVRRQDEDTVRTIYSLTVDRGEDDVITIRVSGSGFLYNMVRIIAGTLMKVGMGACEPEEMRRILAARDRQQAGQTAPARGLTLMGLEYEKELRPEIHGSNEEWDYVLNQQRVAGEKTAELTVNRCLPQYLDSLLARVIHQAVRNGADRVLVRDREDRLAAGQQYGYYTLEPAAEPDNASWRLMAENVRKTGA
;
A
#
# COMPACT_ATOMS: atom_id res chain seq x y z
N MET A 1 4.88 18.04 24.22
CA MET A 1 4.90 17.39 22.90
C MET A 1 3.52 16.93 22.48
N LYS A 2 3.18 17.10 21.20
CA LYS A 2 2.04 16.44 20.54
C LYS A 2 2.46 15.92 19.16
N ARG A 3 1.75 14.93 18.64
CA ARG A 3 1.89 14.45 17.27
C ARG A 3 0.71 14.94 16.42
N VAL A 4 1.03 15.59 15.32
CA VAL A 4 0.03 16.15 14.41
C VAL A 4 0.03 15.33 13.13
N LYS A 5 -1.14 14.83 12.74
CA LYS A 5 -1.39 14.21 11.43
C LYS A 5 -1.85 15.27 10.44
N LEU A 6 -1.29 15.23 9.25
CA LEU A 6 -1.66 16.05 8.10
C LEU A 6 -2.24 15.18 6.99
N VAL A 7 -3.31 15.64 6.33
CA VAL A 7 -3.72 15.17 5.01
C VAL A 7 -3.26 16.20 3.99
N VAL A 8 -2.47 15.78 3.00
CA VAL A 8 -1.75 16.66 2.08
C VAL A 8 -2.10 16.29 0.64
N ALA A 9 -2.59 17.27 -0.11
CA ALA A 9 -2.75 17.22 -1.55
C ALA A 9 -1.60 17.98 -2.22
N TYR A 10 -1.15 17.51 -3.38
CA TYR A 10 -0.13 18.17 -4.17
C TYR A 10 -0.17 17.80 -5.66
N ASP A 11 0.21 18.75 -6.50
CA ASP A 11 0.61 18.51 -7.88
C ASP A 11 2.09 18.13 -7.91
N GLY A 12 2.39 16.86 -8.21
CA GLY A 12 3.76 16.34 -8.23
C GLY A 12 4.62 16.79 -9.42
N THR A 13 4.10 17.58 -10.38
CA THR A 13 4.78 17.90 -11.64
C THR A 13 6.18 18.49 -11.43
N ASN A 14 6.33 19.41 -10.48
CA ASN A 14 7.57 20.16 -10.25
C ASN A 14 8.49 19.52 -9.20
N TYR A 15 8.18 18.29 -8.75
CA TYR A 15 8.84 17.68 -7.59
C TYR A 15 9.49 16.35 -7.93
N CYS A 16 10.62 16.07 -7.28
CA CYS A 16 11.33 14.81 -7.33
C CYS A 16 10.71 13.72 -6.42
N GLY A 17 9.37 13.71 -6.37
CA GLY A 17 8.56 12.82 -5.57
C GLY A 17 8.38 13.30 -4.14
N TRP A 18 7.86 12.40 -3.29
CA TRP A 18 7.60 12.72 -1.89
C TRP A 18 8.88 12.88 -1.08
N GLN A 19 9.75 11.87 -1.11
CA GLN A 19 10.81 11.73 -0.12
C GLN A 19 12.05 12.53 -0.47
N LEU A 20 12.67 13.17 0.54
CA LEU A 20 13.97 13.86 0.45
C LEU A 20 14.99 13.08 -0.37
N GLN A 21 15.54 13.74 -1.38
CA GLN A 21 16.53 13.20 -2.30
C GLN A 21 17.50 14.31 -2.72
N PRO A 22 18.76 13.99 -3.03
CA PRO A 22 19.76 14.99 -3.43
C PRO A 22 19.50 15.60 -4.81
N ASN A 23 18.58 15.04 -5.59
CA ASN A 23 18.45 15.32 -7.03
C ASN A 23 17.42 16.41 -7.37
N GLY A 24 16.78 17.03 -6.38
CA GLY A 24 15.83 18.12 -6.59
C GLY A 24 14.81 18.26 -5.45
N ILE A 25 13.94 19.25 -5.58
CA ILE A 25 12.97 19.64 -4.56
C ILE A 25 11.90 18.55 -4.38
N THR A 26 11.57 18.22 -3.13
CA THR A 26 10.57 17.18 -2.81
C THR A 26 9.42 17.74 -1.98
N ILE A 27 8.31 17.01 -1.93
CA ILE A 27 7.16 17.41 -1.10
C ILE A 27 7.54 17.44 0.38
N GLU A 28 8.32 16.46 0.85
CA GLU A 28 8.82 16.39 2.23
C GLU A 28 9.69 17.61 2.58
N GLU A 29 10.56 18.04 1.68
CA GLU A 29 11.42 19.22 1.87
C GLU A 29 10.59 20.49 2.09
N VAL A 30 9.63 20.75 1.20
CA VAL A 30 8.78 21.95 1.28
C VAL A 30 7.92 21.94 2.54
N LEU A 31 7.37 20.78 2.91
CA LEU A 31 6.60 20.64 4.15
C LEU A 31 7.47 20.88 5.39
N ASN A 32 8.67 20.29 5.44
CA ASN A 32 9.59 20.48 6.57
C ASN A 32 9.95 21.95 6.74
N GLN A 33 10.33 22.63 5.65
CA GLN A 33 10.69 24.05 5.69
C GLN A 33 9.51 24.91 6.15
N ALA A 34 8.33 24.74 5.55
CA ALA A 34 7.15 25.54 5.88
C ALA A 34 6.66 25.31 7.32
N LEU A 35 6.74 24.07 7.82
CA LEU A 35 6.42 23.72 9.21
C LEU A 35 7.43 24.34 10.18
N SER A 36 8.72 24.24 9.88
CA SER A 36 9.76 24.83 10.71
C SER A 36 9.65 26.35 10.81
N ASP A 37 9.35 27.01 9.70
CA ASP A 37 9.14 28.46 9.67
C ASP A 37 7.89 28.89 10.43
N LEU A 38 6.81 28.11 10.33
CA LEU A 38 5.56 28.38 11.04
C LEU A 38 5.72 28.18 12.56
N LEU A 39 6.32 27.06 12.97
CA LEU A 39 6.35 26.62 14.36
C LEU A 39 7.57 27.14 15.13
N ARG A 40 8.55 27.71 14.42
CA ARG A 40 9.82 28.25 14.95
C ARG A 40 10.66 27.19 15.66
N GLU A 41 10.63 25.96 15.15
CA GLU A 41 11.45 24.85 15.60
C GLU A 41 11.76 23.90 14.44
N PRO A 42 12.84 23.10 14.49
CA PRO A 42 13.12 22.08 13.47
C PRO A 42 12.01 21.02 13.43
N VAL A 43 11.43 20.79 12.25
CA VAL A 43 10.34 19.84 12.03
C VAL A 43 10.74 18.89 10.91
N SER A 44 10.47 17.60 11.10
CA SER A 44 10.63 16.58 10.07
C SER A 44 9.39 15.71 10.02
N VAL A 45 8.75 15.67 8.85
CA VAL A 45 7.55 14.87 8.65
C VAL A 45 7.88 13.42 8.34
N ILE A 46 6.99 12.51 8.74
CA ILE A 46 7.01 11.11 8.39
C ILE A 46 5.81 10.83 7.48
N GLY A 47 6.07 10.53 6.20
CA GLY A 47 5.03 10.23 5.21
C GLY A 47 4.47 8.80 5.29
N ALA A 48 3.20 8.66 4.90
CA ALA A 48 2.47 7.40 4.78
C ALA A 48 2.74 6.66 3.47
N SER A 49 2.90 7.42 2.39
CA SER A 49 3.15 6.90 1.05
C SER A 49 4.27 7.69 0.38
N ARG A 50 5.20 6.97 -0.23
CA ARG A 50 6.22 7.55 -1.10
C ARG A 50 5.66 7.55 -2.51
N THR A 51 5.42 8.73 -3.05
CA THR A 51 5.07 8.91 -4.46
C THR A 51 6.32 9.21 -5.28
N ASP A 52 6.34 8.72 -6.51
CA ASP A 52 7.45 8.95 -7.44
C ASP A 52 7.44 10.39 -7.98
N SER A 53 8.55 10.82 -8.58
CA SER A 53 8.61 12.10 -9.29
C SER A 53 7.50 12.23 -10.33
N GLY A 54 6.78 13.35 -10.30
CA GLY A 54 5.66 13.61 -11.20
C GLY A 54 4.34 12.91 -10.85
N VAL A 55 4.25 12.19 -9.73
CA VAL A 55 2.98 11.59 -9.25
C VAL A 55 2.26 12.58 -8.35
N HIS A 56 0.95 12.75 -8.54
CA HIS A 56 0.13 13.68 -7.77
C HIS A 56 -0.50 13.00 -6.55
N SER A 57 -1.07 13.79 -5.64
CA SER A 57 -1.93 13.27 -4.58
C SER A 57 -3.03 14.25 -4.21
N LEU A 58 -4.19 13.73 -3.82
CA LEU A 58 -5.28 14.49 -3.20
C LEU A 58 -5.40 14.25 -1.69
N GLY A 59 -4.62 13.31 -1.13
CA GLY A 59 -4.82 12.86 0.24
C GLY A 59 -3.69 11.99 0.78
N ASN A 60 -2.42 12.32 0.49
CA ASN A 60 -1.31 11.67 1.17
C ASN A 60 -1.32 12.06 2.65
N VAL A 61 -0.75 11.20 3.51
CA VAL A 61 -0.76 11.43 4.95
C VAL A 61 0.66 11.59 5.46
N ALA A 62 0.86 12.53 6.37
CA ALA A 62 2.12 12.74 7.05
C ALA A 62 1.89 13.01 8.55
N VAL A 63 2.90 12.75 9.37
CA VAL A 63 2.89 13.15 10.78
C VAL A 63 4.17 13.87 11.15
N PHE A 64 4.10 14.74 12.14
CA PHE A 64 5.27 15.32 12.78
C PHE A 64 4.98 15.57 14.27
N ASP A 65 6.04 15.72 15.04
CA ASP A 65 5.96 16.05 16.46
C ASP A 65 6.32 17.52 16.68
N THR A 66 5.69 18.16 17.66
CA THR A 66 5.90 19.58 17.96
C THR A 66 5.66 19.88 19.45
N GLU A 67 6.40 20.85 19.99
CA GLU A 67 6.18 21.45 21.31
C GLU A 67 5.31 22.72 21.25
N ASN A 68 5.00 23.19 20.03
CA ASN A 68 4.26 24.41 19.81
C ASN A 68 2.82 24.32 20.39
N ARG A 69 2.34 25.42 20.98
CA ARG A 69 1.02 25.49 21.61
C ARG A 69 -0.15 25.61 20.63
N MET A 70 0.11 25.88 19.35
CA MET A 70 -0.93 26.00 18.32
C MET A 70 -1.82 24.75 18.28
N PRO A 71 -3.16 24.88 18.38
CA PRO A 71 -4.06 23.73 18.28
C PRO A 71 -3.86 22.98 16.96
N ALA A 72 -3.87 21.64 17.01
CA ALA A 72 -3.52 20.80 15.87
C ALA A 72 -4.44 21.03 14.65
N ASP A 73 -5.72 21.31 14.88
CA ASP A 73 -6.72 21.61 13.85
C ASP A 73 -6.50 22.97 13.15
N LYS A 74 -5.73 23.87 13.77
CA LYS A 74 -5.41 25.20 13.20
C LYS A 74 -4.13 25.22 12.37
N ILE A 75 -3.30 24.18 12.49
CA ILE A 75 -2.03 24.11 11.78
C ILE A 75 -2.24 24.11 10.26
N CYS A 76 -3.22 23.36 9.73
CA CYS A 76 -3.48 23.35 8.28
C CYS A 76 -3.79 24.75 7.72
N LEU A 77 -4.59 25.54 8.46
CA LEU A 77 -4.98 26.90 8.05
C LEU A 77 -3.77 27.84 7.98
N ALA A 78 -2.91 27.80 9.00
CA ALA A 78 -1.73 28.66 9.08
C ALA A 78 -0.61 28.21 8.14
N LEU A 79 -0.47 26.90 7.93
CA LEU A 79 0.55 26.32 7.06
C LEU A 79 0.25 26.58 5.58
N ASN A 80 -1.01 26.50 5.16
CA ASN A 80 -1.40 26.77 3.77
C ASN A 80 -1.10 28.20 3.30
N GLN A 81 -0.98 29.17 4.21
CA GLN A 81 -0.54 30.54 3.88
C GLN A 81 0.93 30.63 3.48
N ARG A 82 1.73 29.60 3.79
CA ARG A 82 3.17 29.52 3.53
C ARG A 82 3.53 28.54 2.43
N LEU A 83 2.63 27.61 2.10
CA LEU A 83 2.85 26.60 1.09
C LEU A 83 2.61 27.15 -0.33
N PRO A 84 3.39 26.70 -1.32
CA PRO A 84 3.14 27.02 -2.73
C PRO A 84 1.79 26.44 -3.20
N GLU A 85 1.20 26.99 -4.25
CA GLU A 85 -0.16 26.65 -4.70
C GLU A 85 -0.37 25.18 -5.07
N ASP A 86 0.70 24.51 -5.48
CA ASP A 86 0.76 23.10 -5.83
C ASP A 86 0.92 22.16 -4.62
N ILE A 87 0.93 22.67 -3.37
CA ILE A 87 0.87 21.87 -2.14
C ILE A 87 -0.16 22.47 -1.17
N ARG A 88 -1.14 21.66 -0.75
CA ARG A 88 -2.20 22.08 0.17
C ARG A 88 -2.48 21.03 1.22
N VAL A 89 -2.41 21.43 2.50
CA VAL A 89 -2.89 20.62 3.62
C VAL A 89 -4.40 20.73 3.72
N GLN A 90 -5.07 19.60 3.51
CA GLN A 90 -6.53 19.48 3.52
C GLN A 90 -7.09 19.45 4.95
N SER A 91 -6.37 18.83 5.88
CA SER A 91 -6.73 18.79 7.29
C SER A 91 -5.51 18.52 8.17
N SER A 92 -5.63 18.90 9.44
CA SER A 92 -4.67 18.56 10.47
C SER A 92 -5.39 18.18 11.76
N GLU A 93 -4.90 17.18 12.48
CA GLU A 93 -5.47 16.74 13.76
C GLU A 93 -4.40 16.16 14.67
N GLU A 94 -4.66 16.18 15.98
CA GLU A 94 -3.79 15.54 16.96
C GLU A 94 -4.05 14.03 16.97
N VAL A 95 -2.98 13.24 16.99
CA VAL A 95 -3.03 11.78 17.09
C VAL A 95 -2.12 11.30 18.22
N PRO A 96 -2.30 10.06 18.74
CA PRO A 96 -1.41 9.52 19.76
C PRO A 96 0.07 9.58 19.34
N LEU A 97 0.97 9.84 20.29
CA LEU A 97 2.42 9.91 20.04
C LEU A 97 2.99 8.60 19.45
N SER A 98 2.34 7.46 19.69
CA SER A 98 2.70 6.16 19.12
C SER A 98 2.17 5.93 17.70
N TRP A 99 1.24 6.77 17.22
CA TRP A 99 0.62 6.60 15.92
C TRP A 99 1.62 6.87 14.79
N HIS A 100 1.76 5.91 13.87
CA HIS A 100 2.70 6.01 12.76
C HIS A 100 2.03 5.58 11.46
N PRO A 101 2.02 6.45 10.42
CA PRO A 101 1.14 6.28 9.25
C PRO A 101 1.40 5.02 8.42
N ARG A 102 2.61 4.46 8.48
CA ARG A 102 2.98 3.21 7.77
C ARG A 102 2.75 1.93 8.58
N LYS A 103 2.40 2.06 9.87
CA LYS A 103 2.19 0.92 10.78
C LYS A 103 0.71 0.67 11.09
N GLN A 104 -0.18 1.45 10.49
CA GLN A 104 -1.61 1.28 10.63
C GLN A 104 -2.16 0.51 9.43
N ASN A 105 -3.21 -0.27 9.64
CA ASN A 105 -3.98 -0.85 8.54
C ASN A 105 -4.68 0.28 7.78
N CYS A 106 -4.50 0.31 6.46
CA CYS A 106 -5.20 1.26 5.62
C CYS A 106 -5.49 0.67 4.25
N VAL A 107 -6.55 1.18 3.63
CA VAL A 107 -6.80 1.03 2.20
C VAL A 107 -6.17 2.23 1.51
N LYS A 108 -5.35 1.97 0.50
CA LYS A 108 -4.79 3.01 -0.37
C LYS A 108 -5.53 2.98 -1.70
N THR A 109 -5.95 4.15 -2.18
CA THR A 109 -6.63 4.27 -3.47
C THR A 109 -5.84 5.16 -4.41
N TYR A 110 -5.57 4.66 -5.61
CA TYR A 110 -4.95 5.41 -6.70
C TYR A 110 -5.89 5.47 -7.90
N GLU A 111 -5.79 6.57 -8.64
CA GLU A 111 -6.34 6.69 -9.98
C GLU A 111 -5.23 6.87 -11.00
N TYR A 112 -5.35 6.18 -12.12
CA TYR A 112 -4.56 6.43 -13.31
C TYR A 112 -5.48 6.91 -14.44
N LYS A 113 -5.27 8.14 -14.92
CA LYS A 113 -6.11 8.75 -15.96
C LYS A 113 -5.40 8.75 -17.30
N ILE A 114 -6.12 8.32 -18.33
CA ILE A 114 -5.65 8.23 -19.71
C ILE A 114 -6.57 9.10 -20.57
N LEU A 115 -6.02 10.13 -21.20
CA LEU A 115 -6.73 10.89 -22.22
C LEU A 115 -6.66 10.12 -23.54
N ASN A 116 -7.77 9.48 -23.93
CA ASN A 116 -7.80 8.54 -25.05
C ASN A 116 -8.48 9.12 -26.30
N ARG A 117 -7.73 9.92 -27.07
CA ARG A 117 -8.22 10.64 -28.26
C ARG A 117 -7.09 10.91 -29.25
N ARG A 118 -7.41 11.35 -30.47
CA ARG A 118 -6.41 11.58 -31.53
C ARG A 118 -5.46 12.76 -31.29
N ILE A 119 -5.93 13.80 -30.63
CA ILE A 119 -5.17 15.05 -30.42
C ILE A 119 -5.20 15.38 -28.93
N ASN A 120 -4.03 15.66 -28.36
CA ASN A 120 -3.87 15.95 -26.94
C ASN A 120 -4.57 17.26 -26.53
N MET A 121 -4.96 17.38 -25.26
CA MET A 121 -5.62 18.56 -24.70
C MET A 121 -4.70 19.31 -23.71
N PRO A 122 -4.35 20.58 -23.96
CA PRO A 122 -3.42 21.32 -23.11
C PRO A 122 -3.85 21.42 -21.64
N THR A 123 -5.15 21.49 -21.37
CA THR A 123 -5.73 21.60 -20.01
C THR A 123 -5.64 20.30 -19.22
N LEU A 124 -5.50 19.14 -19.89
CA LEU A 124 -5.44 17.82 -19.26
C LEU A 124 -4.02 17.24 -19.21
N ARG A 125 -3.02 17.97 -19.74
CA ARG A 125 -1.66 17.47 -19.96
C ARG A 125 -0.91 17.05 -18.69
N LEU A 126 -1.27 17.63 -17.54
CA LEU A 126 -0.58 17.41 -16.27
C LEU A 126 -1.14 16.23 -15.50
N TYR A 127 -2.45 15.97 -15.57
CA TYR A 127 -3.13 14.98 -14.74
C TYR A 127 -3.62 13.76 -15.53
N THR A 128 -3.18 13.62 -16.79
CA THR A 128 -3.51 12.48 -17.65
C THR A 128 -2.32 12.01 -18.47
N HIS A 129 -2.34 10.73 -18.83
CA HIS A 129 -1.50 10.19 -19.87
C HIS A 129 -2.24 10.22 -21.22
N PHE A 130 -1.72 10.99 -22.18
CA PHE A 130 -2.25 11.00 -23.53
C PHE A 130 -1.94 9.71 -24.30
N CYS A 131 -2.97 9.04 -24.82
CA CYS A 131 -2.85 7.88 -25.71
C CYS A 131 -3.73 8.07 -26.96
N TYR A 132 -3.10 8.05 -28.14
CA TYR A 132 -3.76 8.27 -29.43
C TYR A 132 -4.27 7.00 -30.12
N TYR A 133 -3.89 5.82 -29.61
CA TYR A 133 -4.43 4.54 -30.03
C TYR A 133 -5.82 4.35 -29.43
N SER A 134 -6.75 3.76 -30.18
CA SER A 134 -8.05 3.40 -29.61
C SER A 134 -7.83 2.36 -28.51
N LEU A 135 -8.49 2.54 -27.37
CA LEU A 135 -8.44 1.59 -26.25
C LEU A 135 -9.81 0.95 -26.06
N ASP A 136 -9.84 -0.37 -26.14
CA ASP A 136 -10.97 -1.22 -25.79
C ASP A 136 -11.09 -1.31 -24.26
N VAL A 137 -12.10 -0.65 -23.71
CA VAL A 137 -12.30 -0.55 -22.26
C VAL A 137 -12.84 -1.87 -21.69
N GLU A 138 -13.64 -2.60 -22.45
CA GLU A 138 -14.22 -3.87 -22.03
C GLU A 138 -13.12 -4.91 -21.82
N LYS A 139 -12.18 -5.03 -22.77
CA LYS A 139 -11.00 -5.88 -22.61
C LYS A 139 -10.11 -5.45 -21.44
N MET A 140 -9.95 -4.15 -21.21
CA MET A 140 -9.21 -3.65 -20.05
C MET A 140 -9.89 -4.03 -18.73
N MET A 141 -11.23 -3.96 -18.66
CA MET A 141 -12.00 -4.37 -17.49
C MET A 141 -11.87 -5.88 -17.22
N GLU A 142 -11.96 -6.70 -18.26
CA GLU A 142 -11.78 -8.15 -18.16
C GLU A 142 -10.39 -8.51 -17.61
N ALA A 143 -9.34 -7.85 -18.12
CA ALA A 143 -7.97 -8.07 -17.64
C ALA A 143 -7.79 -7.60 -16.19
N ALA A 144 -8.38 -6.45 -15.85
CA ALA A 144 -8.33 -5.90 -14.50
C ALA A 144 -8.97 -6.84 -13.46
N ALA A 145 -10.04 -7.54 -13.82
CA ALA A 145 -10.73 -8.47 -12.91
C ALA A 145 -9.80 -9.59 -12.39
N TYR A 146 -8.82 -10.04 -13.19
CA TYR A 146 -7.85 -11.05 -12.76
C TYR A 146 -6.86 -10.57 -11.71
N LEU A 147 -6.70 -9.26 -11.53
CA LEU A 147 -5.79 -8.68 -10.54
C LEU A 147 -6.45 -8.48 -9.17
N VAL A 148 -7.78 -8.57 -9.07
CA VAL A 148 -8.50 -8.45 -7.80
C VAL A 148 -8.21 -9.68 -6.93
N GLY A 149 -8.00 -9.47 -5.63
CA GLY A 149 -7.63 -10.52 -4.67
C GLY A 149 -6.19 -10.40 -4.18
N GLU A 150 -5.73 -11.45 -3.49
CA GLU A 150 -4.37 -11.55 -2.96
C GLU A 150 -3.47 -12.34 -3.91
N HIS A 151 -2.41 -11.69 -4.38
CA HIS A 151 -1.48 -12.26 -5.36
C HIS A 151 -0.05 -11.85 -5.05
N ASP A 152 0.91 -12.65 -5.53
CA ASP A 152 2.29 -12.18 -5.69
C ASP A 152 2.39 -11.24 -6.90
N PHE A 153 2.60 -9.95 -6.64
CA PHE A 153 2.67 -8.91 -7.66
C PHE A 153 4.11 -8.63 -8.15
N ARG A 154 5.04 -9.59 -8.04
CA ARG A 154 6.43 -9.42 -8.49
C ARG A 154 6.55 -9.01 -9.96
N SER A 155 5.67 -9.50 -10.85
CA SER A 155 5.61 -9.05 -12.26
C SER A 155 5.27 -7.57 -12.41
N PHE A 156 4.61 -6.98 -11.42
CA PHE A 156 4.20 -5.59 -11.38
C PHE A 156 5.09 -4.76 -10.47
N CYS A 157 6.34 -5.15 -10.24
CA CYS A 157 7.25 -4.39 -9.39
C CYS A 157 8.57 -4.11 -10.10
N THR A 158 9.15 -2.93 -9.84
CA THR A 158 10.57 -2.72 -10.09
C THR A 158 11.35 -3.11 -8.83
N VAL A 159 12.05 -4.25 -8.88
CA VAL A 159 12.79 -4.79 -7.74
C VAL A 159 13.82 -3.77 -7.26
N ARG A 160 13.66 -3.28 -6.02
CA ARG A 160 14.66 -2.44 -5.35
C ARG A 160 15.54 -3.23 -4.38
N ARG A 161 15.02 -4.32 -3.81
CA ARG A 161 15.71 -5.24 -2.89
C ARG A 161 15.21 -6.67 -3.13
N GLN A 162 16.08 -7.66 -2.91
CA GLN A 162 15.72 -9.07 -3.15
C GLN A 162 14.76 -9.65 -2.09
N ASP A 163 14.75 -9.11 -0.87
CA ASP A 163 13.99 -9.66 0.27
C ASP A 163 12.63 -8.98 0.52
N GLU A 164 12.12 -8.18 -0.42
CA GLU A 164 10.84 -7.47 -0.23
C GLU A 164 9.66 -8.42 -0.49
N ASP A 165 8.75 -8.54 0.49
CA ASP A 165 7.49 -9.26 0.29
C ASP A 165 6.66 -8.57 -0.79
N THR A 166 6.37 -9.31 -1.85
CA THR A 166 5.70 -8.87 -3.07
C THR A 166 4.22 -9.25 -3.11
N VAL A 167 3.71 -9.90 -2.06
CA VAL A 167 2.29 -10.22 -1.96
C VAL A 167 1.49 -9.01 -1.51
N ARG A 168 0.47 -8.63 -2.28
CA ARG A 168 -0.47 -7.55 -1.95
C ARG A 168 -1.89 -8.01 -2.20
N THR A 169 -2.84 -7.25 -1.67
CA THR A 169 -4.27 -7.48 -1.88
C THR A 169 -4.86 -6.27 -2.59
N ILE A 170 -5.43 -6.49 -3.78
CA ILE A 170 -6.27 -5.52 -4.46
C ILE A 170 -7.72 -5.82 -4.09
N TYR A 171 -8.37 -4.87 -3.42
CA TYR A 171 -9.78 -5.00 -3.02
C TYR A 171 -10.73 -4.63 -4.15
N SER A 172 -10.36 -3.66 -4.98
CA SER A 172 -11.09 -3.31 -6.19
C SER A 172 -10.16 -2.71 -7.25
N LEU A 173 -10.46 -3.02 -8.51
CA LEU A 173 -9.82 -2.43 -9.67
C LEU A 173 -10.88 -2.20 -10.74
N THR A 174 -11.20 -0.95 -11.05
CA THR A 174 -12.18 -0.59 -12.08
C THR A 174 -11.50 0.15 -13.22
N VAL A 175 -12.09 0.03 -14.42
CA VAL A 175 -11.67 0.76 -15.61
C VAL A 175 -12.92 1.32 -16.25
N ASP A 176 -13.03 2.65 -16.30
CA ASP A 176 -14.25 3.31 -16.73
C ASP A 176 -13.91 4.43 -17.71
N ARG A 177 -14.70 4.58 -18.78
CA ARG A 177 -14.63 5.74 -19.68
C ARG A 177 -15.53 6.83 -19.13
N GLY A 178 -14.94 7.94 -18.73
CA GLY A 178 -15.63 9.14 -18.28
C GLY A 178 -15.81 10.18 -19.38
N GLU A 179 -16.05 11.41 -18.95
CA GLU A 179 -16.15 12.60 -19.81
C GLU A 179 -14.80 12.93 -20.48
N ASP A 180 -14.85 13.78 -21.50
CA ASP A 180 -13.66 14.30 -22.21
C ASP A 180 -12.70 13.23 -22.78
N ASP A 181 -13.22 12.06 -23.14
CA ASP A 181 -12.44 10.91 -23.61
C ASP A 181 -11.43 10.37 -22.57
N VAL A 182 -11.66 10.62 -21.27
CA VAL A 182 -10.75 10.17 -20.21
C VAL A 182 -11.15 8.78 -19.72
N ILE A 183 -10.25 7.82 -19.84
CA ILE A 183 -10.35 6.51 -19.19
C ILE A 183 -9.70 6.60 -17.81
N THR A 184 -10.41 6.17 -16.77
CA THR A 184 -9.91 6.14 -15.39
C THR A 184 -9.75 4.71 -14.94
N ILE A 185 -8.53 4.34 -14.54
CA ILE A 185 -8.24 3.09 -13.84
C ILE A 185 -8.17 3.42 -12.35
N ARG A 186 -9.12 2.92 -11.55
CA ARG A 186 -9.14 3.15 -10.09
C ARG A 186 -8.80 1.85 -9.38
N VAL A 187 -7.76 1.88 -8.53
CA VAL A 187 -7.30 0.73 -7.76
C VAL A 187 -7.29 1.02 -6.28
N SER A 188 -7.89 0.14 -5.49
CA SER A 188 -7.88 0.18 -4.03
C SER A 188 -7.30 -1.11 -3.46
N GLY A 189 -6.35 -1.02 -2.54
CA GLY A 189 -5.67 -2.20 -2.00
C GLY A 189 -4.98 -1.96 -0.65
N SER A 190 -4.40 -3.03 -0.10
CA SER A 190 -3.69 -3.03 1.19
C SER A 190 -2.37 -2.25 1.17
N GLY A 191 -1.85 -1.97 -0.02
CA GLY A 191 -0.61 -1.28 -0.29
C GLY A 191 -0.11 -1.64 -1.70
N PHE A 192 0.85 -0.87 -2.21
CA PHE A 192 1.37 -1.07 -3.56
C PHE A 192 2.89 -1.10 -3.54
N LEU A 193 3.45 -1.97 -4.38
CA LEU A 193 4.89 -2.06 -4.61
C LEU A 193 5.38 -0.87 -5.45
N TYR A 194 6.69 -0.68 -5.49
CA TYR A 194 7.29 0.38 -6.30
C TYR A 194 6.93 0.21 -7.79
N ASN A 195 6.44 1.30 -8.40
CA ASN A 195 5.88 1.37 -9.76
C ASN A 195 4.61 0.53 -10.03
N MET A 196 4.06 -0.18 -9.05
CA MET A 196 3.04 -1.20 -9.28
C MET A 196 1.81 -0.70 -10.04
N VAL A 197 1.18 0.37 -9.56
CA VAL A 197 -0.02 0.90 -10.22
C VAL A 197 0.26 1.37 -11.66
N ARG A 198 1.47 1.91 -11.91
CA ARG A 198 1.89 2.37 -13.25
C ARG A 198 2.19 1.21 -14.19
N ILE A 199 2.72 0.10 -13.68
CA ILE A 199 2.95 -1.12 -14.47
C ILE A 199 1.62 -1.80 -14.79
N ILE A 200 0.69 -1.85 -13.82
CA ILE A 200 -0.69 -2.32 -14.05
C ILE A 200 -1.34 -1.47 -15.15
N ALA A 201 -1.32 -0.14 -15.02
CA ALA A 201 -1.90 0.76 -16.03
C ALA A 201 -1.29 0.55 -17.42
N GLY A 202 0.03 0.40 -17.53
CA GLY A 202 0.70 0.13 -18.79
C GLY A 202 0.37 -1.24 -19.39
N THR A 203 0.16 -2.25 -18.55
CA THR A 203 -0.28 -3.59 -18.98
C THR A 203 -1.72 -3.56 -19.46
N LEU A 204 -2.62 -2.87 -18.76
CA LEU A 204 -4.00 -2.68 -19.19
C LEU A 204 -4.08 -1.90 -20.50
N MET A 205 -3.27 -0.85 -20.69
CA MET A 205 -3.20 -0.16 -21.98
C MET A 205 -2.74 -1.10 -23.11
N LYS A 206 -1.81 -2.03 -22.86
CA LYS A 206 -1.39 -3.05 -23.84
C LYS A 206 -2.56 -3.95 -24.24
N VAL A 207 -3.36 -4.39 -23.27
CA VAL A 207 -4.59 -5.17 -23.53
C VAL A 207 -5.60 -4.33 -24.32
N GLY A 208 -5.88 -3.09 -23.90
CA GLY A 208 -6.83 -2.20 -24.57
C GLY A 208 -6.44 -1.84 -26.01
N MET A 209 -5.15 -1.87 -26.35
CA MET A 209 -4.66 -1.72 -27.73
C MET A 209 -4.80 -3.01 -28.57
N GLY A 210 -5.24 -4.12 -27.99
CA GLY A 210 -5.32 -5.43 -28.64
C GLY A 210 -3.96 -6.12 -28.83
N ALA A 211 -2.90 -5.67 -28.13
CA ALA A 211 -1.57 -6.26 -28.26
C ALA A 211 -1.39 -7.56 -27.43
N CYS A 212 -2.33 -7.86 -26.54
CA CYS A 212 -2.50 -9.15 -25.88
C CYS A 212 -3.95 -9.30 -25.42
N GLU A 213 -4.41 -10.54 -25.29
CA GLU A 213 -5.76 -10.83 -24.77
C GLU A 213 -5.84 -10.66 -23.25
N PRO A 214 -7.04 -10.40 -22.69
CA PRO A 214 -7.23 -10.20 -21.24
C PRO A 214 -6.69 -11.35 -20.36
N GLU A 215 -6.85 -12.61 -20.80
CA GLU A 215 -6.44 -13.81 -20.07
C GLU A 215 -4.92 -13.90 -19.86
N GLU A 216 -4.14 -13.21 -20.70
CA GLU A 216 -2.69 -13.14 -20.55
C GLU A 216 -2.30 -12.51 -19.20
N MET A 217 -3.18 -11.70 -18.59
CA MET A 217 -2.96 -11.15 -17.24
C MET A 217 -2.69 -12.24 -16.19
N ARG A 218 -3.37 -13.40 -16.29
CA ARG A 218 -3.14 -14.54 -15.38
C ARG A 218 -1.73 -15.10 -15.56
N ARG A 219 -1.27 -15.21 -16.80
CA ARG A 219 0.09 -15.67 -17.12
C ARG A 219 1.14 -14.69 -16.63
N ILE A 220 0.90 -13.39 -16.80
CA ILE A 220 1.80 -12.34 -16.30
C ILE A 220 1.92 -12.43 -14.78
N LEU A 221 0.80 -12.58 -14.05
CA LEU A 221 0.83 -12.79 -12.60
C LEU A 221 1.64 -14.03 -12.21
N ALA A 222 1.31 -15.18 -12.81
CA ALA A 222 1.97 -16.45 -12.51
C ALA A 222 3.47 -16.46 -12.83
N ALA A 223 3.90 -15.71 -13.86
CA ALA A 223 5.29 -15.66 -14.28
C ALA A 223 6.23 -15.02 -13.24
N ARG A 224 5.71 -14.11 -12.40
CA ARG A 224 6.49 -13.35 -11.40
C ARG A 224 7.74 -12.69 -11.96
N ASP A 225 7.65 -12.28 -13.22
CA ASP A 225 8.74 -11.71 -13.99
C ASP A 225 8.26 -10.36 -14.55
N ARG A 226 8.95 -9.30 -14.12
CA ARG A 226 8.67 -7.93 -14.56
C ARG A 226 8.71 -7.79 -16.07
N GLN A 227 9.50 -8.58 -16.79
CA GLN A 227 9.61 -8.48 -18.25
C GLN A 227 8.34 -8.91 -18.98
N GLN A 228 7.48 -9.71 -18.34
CA GLN A 228 6.21 -10.15 -18.91
C GLN A 228 5.13 -9.06 -18.86
N ALA A 229 5.22 -8.15 -17.89
CA ALA A 229 4.27 -7.05 -17.74
C ALA A 229 4.54 -5.92 -18.75
N GLY A 230 3.53 -5.06 -18.93
CA GLY A 230 3.61 -3.89 -19.78
C GLY A 230 4.68 -2.87 -19.36
N GLN A 231 4.86 -1.84 -20.19
CA GLN A 231 5.76 -0.75 -19.87
C GLN A 231 5.26 0.01 -18.62
N THR A 232 6.16 0.62 -17.86
CA THR A 232 5.76 1.46 -16.74
C THR A 232 5.13 2.74 -17.28
N ALA A 233 3.84 2.94 -17.03
CA ALA A 233 3.13 4.12 -17.53
C ALA A 233 3.71 5.43 -16.94
N PRO A 234 3.64 6.57 -17.66
CA PRO A 234 4.16 7.84 -17.15
C PRO A 234 3.53 8.29 -15.83
N ALA A 235 4.32 8.95 -14.96
CA ALA A 235 3.89 9.33 -13.62
C ALA A 235 2.71 10.32 -13.58
N ARG A 236 2.66 11.27 -14.53
CA ARG A 236 1.64 12.32 -14.64
C ARG A 236 0.18 11.84 -14.73
N GLY A 237 -0.03 10.58 -15.11
CA GLY A 237 -1.37 10.00 -15.12
C GLY A 237 -1.83 9.51 -13.75
N LEU A 238 -0.90 9.32 -12.80
CA LEU A 238 -1.15 8.70 -11.50
C LEU A 238 -1.41 9.75 -10.42
N THR A 239 -2.50 9.56 -9.68
CA THR A 239 -2.85 10.35 -8.50
C THR A 239 -3.16 9.43 -7.32
N LEU A 240 -2.51 9.64 -6.18
CA LEU A 240 -2.91 9.03 -4.91
C LEU A 240 -4.16 9.77 -4.39
N MET A 241 -5.31 9.11 -4.42
CA MET A 241 -6.58 9.70 -4.00
C MET A 241 -6.65 9.86 -2.48
N GLY A 242 -6.16 8.87 -1.74
CA GLY A 242 -6.15 8.94 -0.28
C GLY A 242 -5.73 7.64 0.39
N LEU A 243 -5.68 7.70 1.71
CA LEU A 243 -5.50 6.56 2.60
C LEU A 243 -6.66 6.53 3.60
N GLU A 244 -7.36 5.41 3.64
CA GLU A 244 -8.44 5.16 4.59
C GLU A 244 -7.92 4.25 5.70
N TYR A 245 -7.69 4.82 6.87
CA TYR A 245 -7.21 4.06 8.03
C TYR A 245 -8.33 3.30 8.71
N GLU A 246 -8.04 2.05 9.06
CA GLU A 246 -8.92 1.20 9.83
C GLU A 246 -9.10 1.78 11.25
N LYS A 247 -10.36 1.96 11.67
CA LYS A 247 -10.70 2.49 13.01
C LYS A 247 -10.79 1.39 14.06
N GLU A 248 -11.25 0.20 13.64
CA GLU A 248 -11.42 -0.97 14.49
C GLU A 248 -10.80 -2.17 13.78
N LEU A 249 -10.08 -2.99 14.55
CA LEU A 249 -9.41 -4.16 13.99
C LEU A 249 -10.44 -5.15 13.44
N ARG A 250 -10.28 -5.56 12.18
CA ARG A 250 -11.11 -6.64 11.62
C ARG A 250 -11.01 -7.91 12.48
N PRO A 251 -12.14 -8.51 12.87
CA PRO A 251 -12.14 -9.71 13.69
C PRO A 251 -11.50 -10.89 12.97
N GLU A 252 -11.59 -10.94 11.64
CA GLU A 252 -10.98 -11.97 10.82
C GLU A 252 -10.40 -11.40 9.53
N ILE A 253 -9.30 -12.01 9.07
CA ILE A 253 -8.69 -11.75 7.77
C ILE A 253 -8.59 -13.08 7.03
N HIS A 254 -9.07 -13.08 5.79
CA HIS A 254 -9.09 -14.25 4.92
C HIS A 254 -8.19 -13.95 3.70
N GLY A 255 -7.26 -14.86 3.41
CA GLY A 255 -6.42 -14.78 2.21
C GLY A 255 -6.50 -16.10 1.45
N SER A 256 -6.99 -16.04 0.22
CA SER A 256 -7.25 -17.22 -0.60
C SER A 256 -6.98 -16.95 -2.07
N ASN A 257 -6.25 -17.85 -2.72
CA ASN A 257 -6.04 -17.91 -4.16
C ASN A 257 -5.73 -19.37 -4.57
N GLU A 258 -5.21 -19.60 -5.78
CA GLU A 258 -4.87 -20.96 -6.25
C GLU A 258 -3.73 -21.61 -5.45
N GLU A 259 -2.89 -20.81 -4.80
CA GLU A 259 -1.62 -21.20 -4.19
C GLU A 259 -1.71 -21.35 -2.66
N TRP A 260 -2.62 -20.62 -2.01
CA TRP A 260 -2.84 -20.70 -0.56
C TRP A 260 -4.28 -20.35 -0.16
N ASP A 261 -4.65 -20.79 1.04
CA ASP A 261 -5.89 -20.49 1.73
C ASP A 261 -5.63 -20.46 3.24
N TYR A 262 -5.90 -19.32 3.88
CA TYR A 262 -5.71 -19.14 5.32
C TYR A 262 -6.77 -18.21 5.93
N VAL A 263 -6.95 -18.37 7.25
CA VAL A 263 -7.76 -17.50 8.09
C VAL A 263 -6.92 -17.03 9.27
N LEU A 264 -6.86 -15.72 9.49
CA LEU A 264 -6.32 -15.10 10.69
C LEU A 264 -7.46 -14.54 11.54
N ASN A 265 -7.77 -15.18 12.66
CA ASN A 265 -8.71 -14.68 13.65
C ASN A 265 -7.98 -13.78 14.66
N GLN A 266 -8.56 -12.60 14.90
CA GLN A 266 -7.99 -11.52 15.69
C GLN A 266 -8.95 -11.03 16.80
N GLN A 267 -10.06 -11.74 17.05
CA GLN A 267 -11.07 -11.31 18.03
C GLN A 267 -10.49 -11.16 19.45
N ARG A 268 -9.49 -11.99 19.79
CA ARG A 268 -8.82 -12.01 21.10
C ARG A 268 -7.64 -11.03 21.20
N VAL A 269 -7.32 -10.27 20.14
CA VAL A 269 -6.16 -9.36 20.13
C VAL A 269 -6.34 -8.17 21.09
N ALA A 270 -7.53 -7.59 21.16
CA ALA A 270 -7.78 -6.43 22.00
C ALA A 270 -7.70 -6.76 23.51
N GLY A 271 -8.23 -7.92 23.92
CA GLY A 271 -8.29 -8.34 25.34
C GLY A 271 -7.09 -9.17 25.79
N GLU A 272 -6.72 -10.19 25.02
CA GLU A 272 -5.75 -11.21 25.42
C GLU A 272 -4.43 -11.15 24.65
N LYS A 273 -4.28 -10.17 23.74
CA LYS A 273 -3.10 -10.03 22.88
C LYS A 273 -2.79 -11.31 22.09
N THR A 274 -3.81 -12.09 21.77
CA THR A 274 -3.67 -13.39 21.09
C THR A 274 -4.40 -13.38 19.75
N ALA A 275 -3.72 -13.87 18.71
CA ALA A 275 -4.30 -14.13 17.39
C ALA A 275 -4.15 -15.61 17.01
N GLU A 276 -4.97 -16.07 16.08
CA GLU A 276 -5.09 -17.46 15.68
C GLU A 276 -5.00 -17.59 14.14
N LEU A 277 -3.93 -18.18 13.63
CA LEU A 277 -3.68 -18.39 12.20
C LEU A 277 -3.92 -19.85 11.82
N THR A 278 -4.96 -20.10 11.03
CA THR A 278 -5.20 -21.40 10.40
C THR A 278 -4.78 -21.35 8.94
N VAL A 279 -3.80 -22.18 8.56
CA VAL A 279 -3.46 -22.47 7.15
C VAL A 279 -4.28 -23.68 6.72
N ASN A 280 -5.26 -23.47 5.84
CA ASN A 280 -6.13 -24.54 5.35
C ASN A 280 -5.49 -25.31 4.21
N ARG A 281 -4.80 -24.60 3.32
CA ARG A 281 -4.04 -25.13 2.18
C ARG A 281 -2.91 -24.16 1.85
N CYS A 282 -1.74 -24.67 1.50
CA CYS A 282 -0.67 -23.82 0.98
C CYS A 282 0.29 -24.66 0.14
N LEU A 283 0.69 -24.21 -1.05
CA LEU A 283 1.74 -24.90 -1.79
C LEU A 283 3.07 -24.82 -1.00
N PRO A 284 3.85 -25.91 -0.88
CA PRO A 284 4.99 -25.98 0.03
C PRO A 284 5.99 -24.83 -0.11
N GLN A 285 6.24 -24.36 -1.34
CA GLN A 285 7.18 -23.28 -1.62
C GLN A 285 6.76 -21.90 -1.05
N TYR A 286 5.50 -21.71 -0.64
CA TYR A 286 5.02 -20.43 -0.08
C TYR A 286 4.80 -20.47 1.42
N LEU A 287 4.77 -21.65 2.05
CA LEU A 287 4.38 -21.82 3.45
C LEU A 287 5.18 -20.89 4.37
N ASP A 288 6.51 -20.89 4.23
CA ASP A 288 7.40 -20.08 5.06
C ASP A 288 7.12 -18.58 4.93
N SER A 289 6.97 -18.11 3.68
CA SER A 289 6.70 -16.71 3.38
C SER A 289 5.31 -16.27 3.85
N LEU A 290 4.31 -17.15 3.74
CA LEU A 290 2.95 -16.92 4.22
C LEU A 290 2.94 -16.81 5.74
N LEU A 291 3.57 -17.76 6.45
CA LEU A 291 3.67 -17.73 7.90
C LEU A 291 4.36 -16.44 8.37
N ALA A 292 5.54 -16.13 7.81
CA ALA A 292 6.26 -14.91 8.16
C ALA A 292 5.40 -13.65 7.94
N ARG A 293 4.69 -13.55 6.81
CA ARG A 293 3.84 -12.41 6.46
C ARG A 293 2.64 -12.27 7.40
N VAL A 294 1.88 -13.34 7.60
CA VAL A 294 0.59 -13.29 8.33
C VAL A 294 0.82 -13.21 9.84
N ILE A 295 1.84 -13.90 10.38
CA ILE A 295 2.25 -13.74 11.78
C ILE A 295 2.70 -12.30 12.03
N HIS A 296 3.53 -11.73 11.13
CA HIS A 296 3.96 -10.34 11.27
C HIS A 296 2.78 -9.37 11.24
N GLN A 297 1.78 -9.61 10.39
CA GLN A 297 0.56 -8.82 10.34
C GLN A 297 -0.21 -8.87 11.67
N ALA A 298 -0.40 -10.06 12.25
CA ALA A 298 -1.07 -10.22 13.54
C ALA A 298 -0.35 -9.45 14.67
N VAL A 299 0.98 -9.54 14.71
CA VAL A 299 1.80 -8.81 15.69
C VAL A 299 1.71 -7.30 15.48
N ARG A 300 1.73 -6.83 14.22
CA ARG A 300 1.51 -5.41 13.91
C ARG A 300 0.14 -4.92 14.37
N ASN A 301 -0.86 -5.79 14.30
CA ASN A 301 -2.22 -5.51 14.76
C ASN A 301 -2.38 -5.57 16.29
N GLY A 302 -1.30 -5.88 17.02
CA GLY A 302 -1.22 -5.80 18.48
C GLY A 302 -1.22 -7.14 19.20
N ALA A 303 -1.07 -8.26 18.49
CA ALA A 303 -0.88 -9.57 19.12
C ALA A 303 0.54 -9.71 19.71
N ASP A 304 0.64 -10.21 20.93
CA ASP A 304 1.91 -10.67 21.53
C ASP A 304 2.13 -12.16 21.26
N ARG A 305 1.05 -12.94 21.13
CA ARG A 305 1.06 -14.38 20.84
C ARG A 305 0.25 -14.66 19.58
N VAL A 306 0.81 -15.49 18.68
CA VAL A 306 0.09 -15.98 17.50
C VAL A 306 0.09 -17.50 17.53
N LEU A 307 -1.08 -18.10 17.73
CA LEU A 307 -1.28 -19.53 17.65
C LEU A 307 -1.37 -19.93 16.17
N VAL A 308 -0.64 -20.95 15.76
CA VAL A 308 -0.54 -21.38 14.36
C VAL A 308 -0.98 -22.83 14.23
N ARG A 309 -1.84 -23.09 13.23
CA ARG A 309 -2.31 -24.41 12.84
C ARG A 309 -2.19 -24.57 11.34
N ASP A 310 -1.52 -25.65 10.90
CA ASP A 310 -1.49 -26.08 9.51
C ASP A 310 -2.30 -27.37 9.38
N ARG A 311 -3.31 -27.39 8.50
CA ARG A 311 -4.15 -28.59 8.30
C ARG A 311 -3.44 -29.74 7.60
N GLU A 312 -2.33 -29.45 6.92
CA GLU A 312 -1.48 -30.46 6.28
C GLU A 312 -0.40 -31.00 7.23
N ASP A 313 -0.35 -30.53 8.47
CA ASP A 313 0.54 -30.99 9.55
C ASP A 313 2.05 -30.95 9.23
N ARG A 314 2.51 -29.88 8.56
CA ARG A 314 3.91 -29.73 8.11
C ARG A 314 4.81 -28.96 9.07
N LEU A 315 4.25 -28.36 10.12
CA LEU A 315 4.98 -27.46 11.01
C LEU A 315 5.61 -28.22 12.19
N ALA A 316 6.81 -27.79 12.59
CA ALA A 316 7.52 -28.34 13.74
C ALA A 316 7.99 -27.23 14.69
N ALA A 317 8.13 -27.57 15.97
CA ALA A 317 8.71 -26.67 16.98
C ALA A 317 10.20 -26.38 16.69
N GLY A 318 10.66 -25.20 17.09
CA GLY A 318 12.02 -24.70 16.85
C GLY A 318 12.25 -24.15 15.43
N GLN A 319 11.27 -24.21 14.53
CA GLN A 319 11.39 -23.64 13.20
C GLN A 319 11.25 -22.12 13.23
N GLN A 320 12.12 -21.43 12.47
CA GLN A 320 12.14 -19.97 12.39
C GLN A 320 11.55 -19.48 11.06
N TYR A 321 10.65 -18.49 11.14
CA TYR A 321 9.98 -17.84 10.03
C TYR A 321 10.19 -16.32 10.13
N GLY A 322 11.18 -15.81 9.39
CA GLY A 322 11.60 -14.41 9.50
C GLY A 322 12.14 -14.08 10.89
N TYR A 323 11.43 -13.22 11.64
CA TYR A 323 11.80 -12.84 13.01
C TYR A 323 11.08 -13.65 14.09
N TYR A 324 10.39 -14.72 13.72
CA TYR A 324 9.54 -15.49 14.63
C TYR A 324 10.00 -16.94 14.72
N THR A 325 9.96 -17.52 15.91
CA THR A 325 10.20 -18.96 16.12
C THR A 325 8.90 -19.62 16.57
N LEU A 326 8.59 -20.79 16.02
CA LEU A 326 7.46 -21.61 16.45
C LEU A 326 7.85 -22.45 17.66
N GLU A 327 7.20 -22.24 18.79
CA GLU A 327 7.39 -23.00 20.03
C GLU A 327 6.13 -23.83 20.34
N PRO A 328 6.23 -24.94 21.11
CA PRO A 328 5.05 -25.68 21.55
C PRO A 328 4.06 -24.77 22.30
N ALA A 329 2.78 -24.84 21.96
CA ALA A 329 1.76 -24.08 22.68
C ALA A 329 1.60 -24.63 24.11
N ALA A 330 1.77 -23.78 25.13
CA ALA A 330 1.76 -24.18 26.54
C ALA A 330 0.36 -24.41 27.16
N GLU A 331 -0.74 -24.22 26.41
CA GLU A 331 -2.09 -24.27 26.96
C GLU A 331 -2.79 -25.62 26.72
N PRO A 332 -3.27 -26.31 27.78
CA PRO A 332 -3.95 -27.62 27.67
C PRO A 332 -5.40 -27.56 27.15
N ASP A 333 -6.02 -26.37 27.05
CA ASP A 333 -7.46 -26.24 26.76
C ASP A 333 -7.82 -26.23 25.27
N ASN A 334 -6.85 -26.31 24.36
CA ASN A 334 -7.15 -26.30 22.93
C ASN A 334 -6.20 -27.20 22.13
N ALA A 335 -6.42 -28.52 22.25
CA ALA A 335 -5.68 -29.58 21.54
C ALA A 335 -5.61 -29.44 20.00
N SER A 336 -6.27 -28.42 19.44
CA SER A 336 -6.25 -28.09 18.02
C SER A 336 -5.08 -27.18 17.60
N TRP A 337 -4.38 -26.52 18.55
CA TRP A 337 -3.28 -25.60 18.29
C TRP A 337 -1.95 -26.18 18.78
N ARG A 338 -0.97 -26.32 17.88
CA ARG A 338 0.29 -27.03 18.18
C ARG A 338 1.47 -26.11 18.43
N LEU A 339 1.46 -24.91 17.83
CA LEU A 339 2.62 -24.02 17.82
C LEU A 339 2.22 -22.57 18.09
N MET A 340 3.13 -21.83 18.73
CA MET A 340 3.03 -20.41 19.04
C MET A 340 4.22 -19.67 18.45
N ALA A 341 3.98 -18.58 17.74
CA ALA A 341 5.05 -17.76 17.19
C ALA A 341 5.51 -16.69 18.19
N GLU A 342 6.78 -16.75 18.61
CA GLU A 342 7.40 -15.74 19.47
C GLU A 342 8.40 -14.88 18.70
N ASN A 343 8.45 -13.57 18.99
CA ASN A 343 9.38 -12.66 18.34
C ASN A 343 10.79 -12.81 18.93
N VAL A 344 11.74 -13.26 18.10
CA VAL A 344 13.13 -13.52 18.48
C VAL A 344 13.86 -12.26 19.00
N ARG A 345 13.38 -11.06 18.66
CA ARG A 345 13.96 -9.80 19.18
C ARG A 345 13.48 -9.42 20.59
N LYS A 346 12.39 -10.02 21.09
CA LYS A 346 11.93 -9.80 22.47
C LYS A 346 12.62 -10.74 23.47
N THR A 347 13.16 -11.87 23.02
CA THR A 347 13.76 -12.90 23.88
C THR A 347 15.28 -12.74 24.09
N GLY A 348 15.91 -11.73 23.47
CA GLY A 348 17.34 -11.43 23.59
C GLY A 348 17.68 -10.14 24.34
N ALA A 349 16.86 -9.73 25.32
CA ALA A 349 17.13 -8.60 26.22
C ALA A 349 17.39 -9.08 27.64
#